data_AF-A0A9D6W300-F1
#
_entry.id   AF-A0A9D6W300-F1
#
_cell.length_a   1.000
_cell.length_b   1.000
_cell.length_c   1.000
_cell.angle_alpha   90.00
_cell.angle_beta   90.00
_cell.angle_gamma   90.00
#
_symmetry.space_group_name_H-M   'P 1'
#
loop_
_entity.id
_entity.type
_entity.pdbx_description
1 polymer ?
#
loop_
_entity_poly.entity_id
_entity_poly.type
_entity_poly.pdbx_seq_one_letter_code
_entity_poly.pdbx_strand_id
1 'polypeptide(L)'
;TGTAPSCPADAFAAATLECRSSAGVCDVAENCSGTAAACPADAFAPATTECRATAGVCDVAESCSGTDAVCPADAFAPAATECRVVAGICDLAEICSGTAADCPADVLAPTTTECRAAACAAGTETVAATCSGADASCPSAVTAPCDPYLCGASACLDTCATDADCVTGYSCSAGACVPMGGLGDPCGAGAACGSGLACADGVCCMSACTGQCEACDVAGSEGFCVPVTGAPHGGRAACVSDGSACGGACDGTAPAACAYPGDSTSCRDASCTADVAILAAFCQGDGSCPAEQTQACAPATCSGTICGGGCTVDTDCAADEWCSAGVCVAELDDGSACGADAQCSGGQCVDGFCCDSACTAICAACDVAGSEGACTIVTGAPHGGRAACPGSGDCAASCDGARSDACTFPDATTVCTTATCAAGQQSGPETCDGAGTCGATDPVACEPYVCGTTECLTSCTSDTDCATGYSCVGDACTTGADADADADGDADGGADADGGADADAADDGRTDADGGGEVTGDAEDDATPDGGTGDGGGDGCGCVVPGSRGAGRIFLLVSLLAAVFRIARRRR
;
A
#
# COMPACT_ATOMS: atom_id res chain seq x y z
N THR A 1 128.29 -5.24 33.70
CA THR A 1 129.33 -4.58 34.51
C THR A 1 129.30 -5.19 35.90
N GLY A 2 130.11 -6.23 36.13
CA GLY A 2 130.18 -6.95 37.40
C GLY A 2 131.30 -6.41 38.30
N THR A 3 130.97 -6.11 39.55
CA THR A 3 131.92 -5.79 40.64
C THR A 3 131.41 -6.18 42.06
N ALA A 4 130.46 -7.12 42.20
CA ALA A 4 129.99 -7.62 43.50
C ALA A 4 129.95 -9.18 43.53
N PRO A 5 130.23 -9.85 44.68
CA PRO A 5 130.29 -11.32 44.79
C PRO A 5 128.91 -12.00 44.89
N SER A 6 127.83 -11.23 44.72
CA SER A 6 126.44 -11.71 44.74
C SER A 6 125.70 -11.17 43.53
N CYS A 7 124.92 -12.01 42.86
CA CYS A 7 124.00 -11.57 41.81
C CYS A 7 123.03 -10.51 42.35
N PRO A 8 122.59 -9.53 41.54
CA PRO A 8 121.49 -8.64 41.94
C PRO A 8 120.28 -9.48 42.34
N ALA A 9 119.52 -9.00 43.34
CA ALA A 9 118.30 -9.68 43.76
C ALA A 9 117.36 -9.88 42.57
N ASP A 10 116.69 -11.03 42.51
CA ASP A 10 115.69 -11.29 41.48
C ASP A 10 114.65 -10.16 41.47
N ALA A 11 114.42 -9.59 40.30
CA ALA A 11 113.39 -8.58 40.10
C ALA A 11 112.16 -9.25 39.48
N PHE A 12 110.99 -9.05 40.08
CA PHE A 12 109.72 -9.48 39.49
C PHE A 12 109.38 -8.61 38.28
N ALA A 13 108.76 -9.21 37.26
CA ALA A 13 108.25 -8.48 36.12
C ALA A 13 107.16 -7.47 36.53
N ALA A 14 107.00 -6.39 35.76
CA ALA A 14 106.03 -5.32 36.04
C ALA A 14 104.60 -5.85 36.06
N ALA A 15 103.72 -5.22 36.85
CA ALA A 15 102.33 -5.68 37.01
C ALA A 15 101.43 -5.53 35.77
N THR A 16 101.98 -4.98 34.69
CA THR A 16 101.35 -4.84 33.37
C THR A 16 101.89 -5.83 32.35
N LEU A 17 102.84 -6.70 32.75
CA LEU A 17 103.36 -7.73 31.87
C LEU A 17 102.41 -8.94 31.89
N GLU A 18 101.77 -9.21 30.76
CA GLU A 18 100.96 -10.40 30.55
C GLU A 18 101.82 -11.66 30.69
N CYS A 19 101.49 -12.50 31.68
CA CYS A 19 102.19 -13.76 31.93
C CYS A 19 101.40 -14.99 31.45
N ARG A 20 100.09 -14.84 31.24
CA ARG A 20 99.25 -15.79 30.52
C ARG A 20 98.26 -15.03 29.64
N SER A 21 98.20 -15.42 28.37
CA SER A 21 97.21 -14.91 27.44
C SER A 21 95.87 -15.57 27.65
N SER A 22 94.80 -14.79 27.46
CA SER A 22 93.43 -15.30 27.40
C SER A 22 93.29 -16.43 26.36
N ALA A 23 92.70 -17.55 26.76
CA ALA A 23 92.47 -18.73 25.94
C ALA A 23 91.11 -18.71 25.21
N GLY A 24 90.27 -17.69 25.44
CA GLY A 24 88.96 -17.55 24.82
C GLY A 24 88.21 -16.31 25.30
N VAL A 25 87.05 -16.01 24.69
CA VAL A 25 86.27 -14.80 25.00
C VAL A 25 85.78 -14.70 26.46
N CYS A 26 85.76 -15.83 27.18
CA CYS A 26 85.39 -15.90 28.60
C CYS A 26 86.60 -16.01 29.54
N ASP A 27 87.81 -15.85 29.02
CA ASP A 27 89.05 -15.99 29.78
C ASP A 27 89.73 -14.63 29.99
N VAL A 28 90.11 -14.32 31.23
CA VAL A 28 90.79 -13.06 31.56
C VAL A 28 92.30 -13.29 31.47
N ALA A 29 93.00 -12.48 30.67
CA ALA A 29 94.46 -12.55 30.63
C ALA A 29 95.07 -12.10 31.98
N GLU A 30 95.99 -12.89 32.53
CA GLU A 30 96.66 -12.57 33.79
C GLU A 30 97.96 -11.82 33.53
N ASN A 31 98.08 -10.69 34.22
CA ASN A 31 99.33 -9.95 34.32
C ASN A 31 100.10 -10.38 35.57
N CYS A 32 101.43 -10.27 35.54
CA CYS A 32 102.25 -10.46 36.72
C CYS A 32 101.73 -9.59 37.87
N SER A 33 101.88 -10.04 39.12
CA SER A 33 101.50 -9.22 40.28
C SER A 33 102.51 -8.11 40.60
N GLY A 34 103.72 -8.18 40.02
CA GLY A 34 104.87 -7.38 40.44
C GLY A 34 105.50 -7.81 41.76
N THR A 35 104.94 -8.83 42.44
CA THR A 35 105.35 -9.24 43.80
C THR A 35 105.56 -10.74 43.98
N ALA A 36 105.29 -11.57 42.96
CA ALA A 36 105.45 -13.02 43.00
C ALA A 36 106.10 -13.56 41.72
N ALA A 37 106.83 -14.68 41.85
CA ALA A 37 107.49 -15.35 40.72
C ALA A 37 106.52 -16.11 39.80
N ALA A 38 105.42 -16.62 40.36
CA ALA A 38 104.38 -17.30 39.61
C ALA A 38 103.35 -16.29 39.08
N CYS A 39 102.82 -16.56 37.89
CA CYS A 39 101.63 -15.87 37.38
C CYS A 39 100.44 -16.10 38.33
N PRO A 40 99.50 -15.16 38.47
CA PRO A 40 98.25 -15.40 39.20
C PRO A 40 97.52 -16.66 38.71
N ALA A 41 96.63 -17.20 39.55
CA ALA A 41 95.77 -18.30 39.15
C ALA A 41 94.84 -17.88 38.01
N ASP A 42 94.51 -18.85 37.15
CA ASP A 42 93.61 -18.70 36.01
C ASP A 42 92.25 -18.12 36.46
N ALA A 43 91.87 -16.99 35.87
CA ALA A 43 90.66 -16.25 36.19
C ALA A 43 89.73 -16.14 34.98
N PHE A 44 88.48 -16.59 35.14
CA PHE A 44 87.46 -16.50 34.10
C PHE A 44 86.56 -15.27 34.27
N ALA A 45 86.01 -14.79 33.16
CA ALA A 45 85.02 -13.71 33.15
C ALA A 45 83.76 -14.12 33.95
N PRO A 46 83.09 -13.20 34.67
CA PRO A 46 81.94 -13.54 35.50
C PRO A 46 80.77 -14.08 34.68
N ALA A 47 79.89 -14.85 35.32
CA ALA A 47 78.80 -15.54 34.65
C ALA A 47 77.71 -14.65 34.02
N THR A 48 77.81 -13.34 34.23
CA THR A 48 76.96 -12.31 33.61
C THR A 48 77.60 -11.65 32.39
N THR A 49 78.80 -12.09 32.01
CA THR A 49 79.52 -11.54 30.85
C THR A 49 78.96 -12.20 29.60
N GLU A 50 78.23 -11.45 28.79
CA GLU A 50 77.77 -11.90 27.49
C GLU A 50 79.00 -12.18 26.60
N CYS A 51 79.11 -13.42 26.13
CA CYS A 51 80.20 -13.86 25.25
C CYS A 51 79.74 -14.06 23.80
N ARG A 52 78.43 -14.14 23.58
CA ARG A 52 77.79 -14.13 22.27
C ARG A 52 76.42 -13.43 22.37
N ALA A 53 76.22 -12.46 21.49
CA ALA A 53 74.95 -11.77 21.32
C ALA A 53 73.97 -12.62 20.49
N THR A 54 72.68 -12.33 20.60
CA THR A 54 71.65 -12.94 19.75
C THR A 54 71.86 -12.58 18.27
N ALA A 55 71.70 -13.58 17.40
CA ALA A 55 71.76 -13.45 15.95
C ALA A 55 70.38 -13.31 15.29
N GLY A 56 69.29 -13.59 16.03
CA GLY A 56 67.91 -13.46 15.56
C GLY A 56 66.90 -13.54 16.70
N VAL A 57 65.61 -13.43 16.38
CA VAL A 57 64.52 -13.37 17.39
C VAL A 57 64.28 -14.71 18.11
N CYS A 58 64.76 -15.83 17.54
CA CYS A 58 64.70 -17.16 18.12
C CYS A 58 66.03 -17.61 18.76
N ASP A 59 66.96 -16.68 18.93
CA ASP A 59 68.28 -16.94 19.49
C ASP A 59 68.39 -16.44 20.94
N VAL A 60 69.14 -17.14 21.77
CA VAL A 60 69.38 -16.75 23.16
C VAL A 60 70.84 -16.31 23.30
N ALA A 61 71.08 -15.15 23.91
CA ALA A 61 72.45 -14.70 24.15
C ALA A 61 73.14 -15.60 25.20
N GLU A 62 74.37 -16.02 24.93
CA GLU A 62 75.16 -16.79 25.88
C GLU A 62 76.00 -15.89 26.76
N SER A 63 75.99 -16.20 28.05
CA SER A 63 76.91 -15.63 29.03
C SER A 63 77.96 -16.65 29.42
N CYS A 64 79.15 -16.18 29.76
CA CYS A 64 80.22 -17.01 30.31
C CYS A 64 79.72 -17.84 31.50
N SER A 65 80.34 -18.99 31.76
CA SER A 65 79.96 -19.83 32.91
C SER A 65 80.56 -19.34 34.23
N GLY A 66 81.57 -18.47 34.18
CA GLY A 66 82.42 -18.13 35.33
C GLY A 66 83.49 -19.17 35.65
N THR A 67 83.56 -20.27 34.89
CA THR A 67 84.47 -21.40 35.16
C THR A 67 85.15 -21.99 33.93
N ASP A 68 84.85 -21.49 32.73
CA ASP A 68 85.40 -21.98 31.45
C ASP A 68 85.87 -20.80 30.60
N ALA A 69 86.96 -21.00 29.88
CA ALA A 69 87.55 -20.02 28.96
C ALA A 69 86.72 -19.84 27.68
N VAL A 70 85.93 -20.85 27.31
CA VAL A 70 85.11 -20.87 26.09
C VAL A 70 83.67 -20.52 26.43
N CYS A 71 83.04 -19.73 25.56
CA CYS A 71 81.62 -19.43 25.64
C CYS A 71 80.78 -20.73 25.53
N PRO A 72 79.65 -20.86 26.25
CA PRO A 72 78.76 -22.01 26.09
C PRO A 72 78.33 -22.24 24.63
N ALA A 73 77.85 -23.45 24.35
CA ALA A 73 77.31 -23.76 23.03
C ALA A 73 76.07 -22.91 22.73
N ASP A 74 75.90 -22.58 21.46
CA ASP A 74 74.79 -21.81 20.89
C ASP A 74 73.42 -22.39 21.30
N ALA A 75 72.60 -21.57 21.95
CA ALA A 75 71.30 -21.94 22.50
C ALA A 75 70.17 -21.16 21.84
N PHE A 76 69.13 -21.88 21.40
CA PHE A 76 67.96 -21.30 20.76
C PHE A 76 66.75 -21.26 21.70
N ALA A 77 65.83 -20.33 21.44
CA ALA A 77 64.54 -20.25 22.12
C ALA A 77 63.79 -21.59 21.97
N PRO A 78 62.98 -22.01 22.98
CA PRO A 78 62.26 -23.28 22.91
C PRO A 78 61.40 -23.43 21.65
N ALA A 79 61.28 -24.66 21.14
CA ALA A 79 60.33 -24.96 20.09
C ALA A 79 58.92 -24.52 20.51
N ALA A 80 58.14 -23.97 19.55
CA ALA A 80 56.81 -23.37 19.78
C ALA A 80 56.80 -21.99 20.46
N THR A 81 57.96 -21.35 20.68
CA THR A 81 57.99 -19.93 21.06
C THR A 81 57.55 -19.08 19.87
N GLU A 82 56.45 -18.32 20.02
CA GLU A 82 55.96 -17.40 18.97
C GLU A 82 57.00 -16.31 18.70
N CYS A 83 57.45 -16.21 17.45
CA CYS A 83 58.44 -15.22 17.02
C CYS A 83 57.87 -14.17 16.05
N ARG A 84 56.71 -14.44 15.47
CA ARG A 84 55.89 -13.45 14.75
C ARG A 84 54.41 -13.70 15.05
N VAL A 85 53.73 -12.62 15.41
CA VAL A 85 52.30 -12.61 15.69
C VAL A 85 51.48 -12.58 14.40
N VAL A 86 50.26 -13.10 14.47
CA VAL A 86 49.27 -13.04 13.38
C VAL A 86 48.88 -11.59 13.07
N ALA A 87 49.03 -11.17 11.82
CA ALA A 87 48.70 -9.83 11.32
C ALA A 87 47.26 -9.69 10.80
N GLY A 88 46.57 -10.80 10.49
CA GLY A 88 45.20 -10.80 9.99
C GLY A 88 44.57 -12.19 9.99
N ILE A 89 43.28 -12.28 9.66
CA ILE A 89 42.53 -13.56 9.69
C ILE A 89 43.08 -14.61 8.70
N CYS A 90 43.88 -14.19 7.72
CA CYS A 90 44.52 -15.07 6.72
C CYS A 90 46.02 -15.27 6.97
N ASP A 91 46.49 -15.01 8.17
CA ASP A 91 47.89 -15.13 8.56
C ASP A 91 48.06 -16.15 9.68
N LEU A 92 49.20 -16.85 9.72
CA LEU A 92 49.53 -17.80 10.77
C LEU A 92 50.67 -17.23 11.63
N ALA A 93 50.70 -17.61 12.90
CA ALA A 93 51.83 -17.27 13.76
C ALA A 93 53.03 -18.15 13.40
N GLU A 94 54.21 -17.56 13.24
CA GLU A 94 55.45 -18.32 13.15
C GLU A 94 56.02 -18.59 14.53
N ILE A 95 56.51 -19.82 14.69
CA ILE A 95 57.10 -20.31 15.93
C ILE A 95 58.55 -20.72 15.71
N CYS A 96 59.40 -20.45 16.69
CA CYS A 96 60.77 -20.91 16.72
C CYS A 96 60.84 -22.44 16.64
N SER A 97 61.81 -22.95 15.89
CA SER A 97 62.03 -24.40 15.73
C SER A 97 62.75 -25.05 16.91
N GLY A 98 63.38 -24.25 17.78
CA GLY A 98 64.32 -24.73 18.80
C GLY A 98 65.71 -25.05 18.27
N THR A 99 66.00 -24.75 16.99
CA THR A 99 67.26 -25.14 16.32
C THR A 99 67.85 -24.07 15.40
N ALA A 100 67.20 -22.92 15.25
CA ALA A 100 67.62 -21.83 14.37
C ALA A 100 67.44 -20.48 15.07
N ALA A 101 68.35 -19.54 14.77
CA ALA A 101 68.35 -18.19 15.33
C ALA A 101 67.23 -17.31 14.77
N ASP A 102 66.86 -17.53 13.50
CA ASP A 102 65.82 -16.76 12.81
C ASP A 102 64.44 -17.41 12.97
N CYS A 103 63.41 -16.57 12.99
CA CYS A 103 62.03 -17.03 12.84
C CYS A 103 61.84 -17.64 11.45
N PRO A 104 61.03 -18.70 11.29
CA PRO A 104 60.65 -19.21 9.97
C PRO A 104 60.09 -18.12 9.06
N ALA A 105 60.12 -18.37 7.75
CA ALA A 105 59.47 -17.48 6.79
C ALA A 105 57.96 -17.42 7.04
N ASP A 106 57.37 -16.24 6.80
CA ASP A 106 55.94 -15.94 6.91
C ASP A 106 55.09 -16.97 6.14
N VAL A 107 54.15 -17.61 6.84
CA VAL A 107 53.22 -18.60 6.30
C VAL A 107 51.78 -18.08 6.38
N LEU A 108 51.22 -17.79 5.20
CA LEU A 108 49.82 -17.41 5.09
C LEU A 108 48.87 -18.61 5.15
N ALA A 109 47.65 -18.36 5.61
CA ALA A 109 46.59 -19.36 5.64
C ALA A 109 46.27 -19.88 4.22
N PRO A 110 45.94 -21.17 4.08
CA PRO A 110 45.66 -21.77 2.77
C PRO A 110 44.40 -21.18 2.12
N THR A 111 44.26 -21.36 0.81
CA THR A 111 43.12 -20.83 0.04
C THR A 111 41.75 -21.44 0.39
N THR A 112 41.75 -22.44 1.27
CA THR A 112 40.55 -23.10 1.80
C THR A 112 40.08 -22.51 3.13
N THR A 113 40.86 -21.62 3.74
CA THR A 113 40.47 -20.96 4.99
C THR A 113 39.42 -19.91 4.69
N GLU A 114 38.21 -20.08 5.21
CA GLU A 114 37.15 -19.09 5.15
C GLU A 114 37.50 -17.91 6.05
N CYS A 115 37.49 -16.70 5.48
CA CYS A 115 37.83 -15.47 6.20
C CYS A 115 36.65 -14.50 6.30
N ARG A 116 35.57 -14.76 5.57
CA ARG A 116 34.30 -14.04 5.67
C ARG A 116 33.18 -14.94 5.19
N ALA A 117 32.16 -15.10 6.05
CA ALA A 117 30.93 -15.80 5.70
C ALA A 117 30.07 -14.98 4.73
N ALA A 118 29.23 -15.68 3.96
CA ALA A 118 28.18 -15.02 3.18
C ALA A 118 27.15 -14.40 4.13
N ALA A 119 26.67 -13.21 3.78
CA ALA A 119 25.67 -12.50 4.56
C ALA A 119 24.75 -11.71 3.63
N CYS A 120 23.51 -11.51 4.05
CA CYS A 120 22.59 -10.61 3.36
C CYS A 120 21.94 -9.69 4.40
N ALA A 121 22.09 -8.38 4.22
CA ALA A 121 21.51 -7.38 5.10
C ALA A 121 21.12 -6.15 4.30
N ALA A 122 19.99 -5.52 4.67
CA ALA A 122 19.47 -4.32 4.03
C ALA A 122 19.39 -4.43 2.49
N GLY A 123 18.94 -5.58 1.98
CA GLY A 123 18.76 -5.82 0.53
C GLY A 123 20.06 -5.95 -0.27
N THR A 124 21.21 -6.11 0.40
CA THR A 124 22.51 -6.32 -0.25
C THR A 124 23.13 -7.61 0.26
N GLU A 125 23.44 -8.54 -0.65
CA GLU A 125 24.23 -9.71 -0.34
C GLU A 125 25.73 -9.41 -0.39
N THR A 126 26.48 -10.06 0.48
CA THR A 126 27.94 -10.10 0.51
C THR A 126 28.38 -11.53 0.33
N VAL A 127 29.17 -11.79 -0.71
CA VAL A 127 29.64 -13.14 -1.03
C VAL A 127 30.69 -13.59 -0.01
N ALA A 128 30.63 -14.87 0.38
CA ALA A 128 31.65 -15.50 1.19
C ALA A 128 33.03 -15.39 0.52
N ALA A 129 34.08 -15.30 1.33
CA ALA A 129 35.45 -15.24 0.83
C ALA A 129 36.39 -16.16 1.62
N THR A 130 37.31 -16.76 0.90
CA THR A 130 38.44 -17.50 1.47
C THR A 130 39.73 -16.71 1.30
N CYS A 131 40.72 -17.04 2.12
CA CYS A 131 42.06 -16.46 2.04
C CYS A 131 42.65 -16.65 0.64
N SER A 132 43.45 -15.69 0.18
CA SER A 132 44.09 -15.76 -1.15
C SER A 132 45.36 -16.63 -1.16
N GLY A 133 45.89 -16.97 0.02
CA GLY A 133 47.23 -17.56 0.18
C GLY A 133 48.37 -16.60 -0.18
N ALA A 134 48.06 -15.32 -0.40
CA ALA A 134 49.01 -14.30 -0.83
C ALA A 134 48.94 -13.00 0.00
N ASP A 135 47.90 -12.82 0.81
CA ASP A 135 47.73 -11.68 1.72
C ASP A 135 47.26 -12.17 3.10
N ALA A 136 47.72 -11.51 4.16
CA ALA A 136 47.30 -11.72 5.54
C ALA A 136 45.84 -11.27 5.79
N SER A 137 45.31 -10.44 4.90
CA SER A 137 43.96 -9.91 4.94
C SER A 137 42.99 -10.76 4.13
N CYS A 138 41.72 -10.78 4.54
CA CYS A 138 40.66 -11.34 3.72
C CYS A 138 40.45 -10.47 2.46
N PRO A 139 40.19 -11.05 1.26
CA PRO A 139 39.89 -10.28 0.06
C PRO A 139 38.76 -9.26 0.29
N SER A 140 38.78 -8.15 -0.44
CA SER A 140 37.73 -7.13 -0.37
C SER A 140 36.34 -7.73 -0.59
N ALA A 141 35.35 -7.21 0.12
CA ALA A 141 33.97 -7.67 0.02
C ALA A 141 33.43 -7.45 -1.41
N VAL A 142 32.75 -8.47 -1.94
CA VAL A 142 31.99 -8.38 -3.18
C VAL A 142 30.51 -8.36 -2.79
N THR A 143 29.81 -7.31 -3.21
CA THR A 143 28.42 -7.07 -2.84
C THR A 143 27.53 -6.99 -4.08
N ALA A 144 26.29 -7.48 -3.97
CA ALA A 144 25.26 -7.36 -5.00
C ALA A 144 23.91 -6.97 -4.39
N PRO A 145 23.11 -6.10 -5.04
CA PRO A 145 21.75 -5.81 -4.59
C PRO A 145 20.81 -7.00 -4.89
N CYS A 146 19.82 -7.21 -4.03
CA CYS A 146 18.88 -8.32 -4.16
C CYS A 146 17.67 -8.03 -5.06
N ASP A 147 17.44 -6.77 -5.44
CA ASP A 147 16.29 -6.37 -6.27
C ASP A 147 16.13 -7.27 -7.51
N PRO A 148 14.93 -7.85 -7.74
CA PRO A 148 13.64 -7.55 -7.11
C PRO A 148 13.27 -8.41 -5.89
N TYR A 149 14.19 -9.21 -5.36
CA TYR A 149 13.98 -10.13 -4.25
C TYR A 149 14.50 -9.55 -2.93
N LEU A 150 13.98 -10.05 -1.81
CA LEU A 150 14.50 -9.71 -0.49
C LEU A 150 15.69 -10.58 -0.09
N CYS A 151 16.39 -10.14 0.97
CA CYS A 151 17.45 -10.93 1.59
C CYS A 151 16.89 -12.21 2.23
N GLY A 152 17.48 -13.35 1.90
CA GLY A 152 17.38 -14.56 2.69
C GLY A 152 18.35 -14.56 3.88
N ALA A 153 18.57 -15.73 4.50
CA ALA A 153 19.41 -15.84 5.69
C ALA A 153 20.90 -15.48 5.45
N SER A 154 21.42 -15.72 4.25
CA SER A 154 22.84 -15.49 3.93
C SER A 154 23.13 -15.07 2.48
N ALA A 155 22.10 -15.01 1.63
CA ALA A 155 22.18 -14.61 0.22
C ALA A 155 20.84 -13.99 -0.22
N CYS A 156 20.81 -13.34 -1.37
CA CYS A 156 19.55 -12.93 -1.97
C CYS A 156 18.67 -14.14 -2.26
N LEU A 157 17.35 -13.99 -2.11
CA LEU A 157 16.42 -14.97 -2.64
C LEU A 157 16.48 -14.96 -4.17
N ASP A 158 16.34 -16.13 -4.78
CA ASP A 158 16.29 -16.32 -6.24
C ASP A 158 14.88 -16.71 -6.73
N THR A 159 13.98 -16.99 -5.78
CA THR A 159 12.61 -17.40 -5.96
C THR A 159 11.75 -16.84 -4.82
N CYS A 160 10.46 -16.67 -5.05
CA CYS A 160 9.50 -16.25 -4.05
C CYS A 160 8.48 -17.37 -3.78
N ALA A 161 8.01 -17.48 -2.53
CA ALA A 161 6.85 -18.30 -2.16
C ALA A 161 5.62 -17.43 -1.88
N THR A 162 5.84 -16.23 -1.37
CA THR A 162 4.81 -15.25 -1.03
C THR A 162 5.26 -13.83 -1.41
N ASP A 163 4.33 -12.88 -1.41
CA ASP A 163 4.65 -11.47 -1.68
C ASP A 163 5.65 -10.87 -0.68
N ALA A 164 5.77 -11.47 0.52
CA ALA A 164 6.74 -11.07 1.54
C ALA A 164 8.19 -11.40 1.18
N ASP A 165 8.44 -12.16 0.11
CA ASP A 165 9.78 -12.47 -0.41
C ASP A 165 10.26 -11.45 -1.46
N CYS A 166 9.36 -10.54 -1.86
CA CYS A 166 9.59 -9.55 -2.90
C CYS A 166 9.77 -8.15 -2.31
N VAL A 167 10.59 -7.33 -2.96
CA VAL A 167 10.71 -5.92 -2.58
C VAL A 167 9.41 -5.17 -2.88
N THR A 168 9.18 -4.06 -2.18
CA THR A 168 7.97 -3.23 -2.37
C THR A 168 7.79 -2.86 -3.85
N GLY A 169 6.57 -3.06 -4.37
CA GLY A 169 6.23 -2.85 -5.78
C GLY A 169 6.32 -4.12 -6.64
N TYR A 170 6.66 -5.26 -6.06
CA TYR A 170 6.65 -6.57 -6.71
C TYR A 170 5.73 -7.55 -5.96
N SER A 171 5.05 -8.43 -6.68
CA SER A 171 4.28 -9.55 -6.12
C SER A 171 4.86 -10.89 -6.58
N CYS A 172 4.63 -11.93 -5.78
CA CYS A 172 5.09 -13.26 -6.10
C CYS A 172 4.12 -13.95 -7.07
N SER A 173 4.59 -14.20 -8.29
CA SER A 173 3.82 -14.93 -9.30
C SER A 173 4.64 -16.05 -9.91
N ALA A 174 4.14 -17.28 -9.77
CA ALA A 174 4.79 -18.49 -10.27
C ALA A 174 6.26 -18.66 -9.83
N GLY A 175 6.60 -18.21 -8.62
CA GLY A 175 7.95 -18.30 -8.07
C GLY A 175 8.89 -17.16 -8.44
N ALA A 176 8.42 -16.16 -9.19
CA ALA A 176 9.18 -14.96 -9.54
C ALA A 176 8.53 -13.69 -8.98
N CYS A 177 9.35 -12.77 -8.48
CA CYS A 177 8.89 -11.42 -8.12
C CYS A 177 8.63 -10.64 -9.40
N VAL A 178 7.36 -10.40 -9.72
CA VAL A 178 6.91 -9.64 -10.88
C VAL A 178 6.47 -8.24 -10.46
N PRO A 179 6.72 -7.19 -11.25
CA PRO A 179 6.25 -5.85 -10.92
C PRO A 179 4.74 -5.84 -10.77
N MET A 180 4.23 -5.24 -9.70
CA MET A 180 2.80 -4.98 -9.56
C MET A 180 2.39 -3.92 -10.59
N GLY A 181 1.26 -4.15 -11.28
CA GLY A 181 0.69 -3.19 -12.22
C GLY A 181 0.22 -1.92 -11.51
N GLY A 182 0.53 -0.77 -12.10
CA GLY A 182 -0.02 0.52 -11.72
C GLY A 182 -1.43 0.73 -12.26
N LEU A 183 -2.02 1.90 -11.98
CA LEU A 183 -3.32 2.27 -12.52
C LEU A 183 -3.35 2.14 -14.06
N GLY A 184 -4.32 1.39 -14.57
CA GLY A 184 -4.53 1.15 -16.00
C GLY A 184 -3.71 0.00 -16.59
N ASP A 185 -2.80 -0.62 -15.83
CA ASP A 185 -2.08 -1.80 -16.31
C ASP A 185 -3.00 -3.04 -16.41
N PRO A 186 -2.79 -3.94 -17.38
CA PRO A 186 -3.61 -5.14 -17.53
C PRO A 186 -3.42 -6.10 -16.35
N CYS A 187 -4.50 -6.68 -15.87
CA CYS A 187 -4.50 -7.61 -14.76
C CYS A 187 -5.37 -8.84 -15.04
N GLY A 188 -4.95 -10.00 -14.52
CA GLY A 188 -5.77 -11.22 -14.51
C GLY A 188 -6.45 -11.49 -13.16
N ALA A 189 -5.97 -10.87 -12.09
CA ALA A 189 -6.46 -11.01 -10.71
C ALA A 189 -6.00 -9.81 -9.86
N GLY A 190 -6.66 -9.57 -8.72
CA GLY A 190 -6.34 -8.43 -7.83
C GLY A 190 -4.89 -8.39 -7.34
N ALA A 191 -4.26 -9.55 -7.13
CA ALA A 191 -2.85 -9.65 -6.70
C ALA A 191 -1.83 -9.19 -7.77
N ALA A 192 -2.27 -8.97 -9.02
CA ALA A 192 -1.42 -8.40 -10.06
C ALA A 192 -1.32 -6.86 -9.97
N CYS A 193 -2.16 -6.22 -9.15
CA CYS A 193 -2.23 -4.78 -9.03
C CYS A 193 -1.50 -4.29 -7.77
N GLY A 194 -0.97 -3.07 -7.83
CA GLY A 194 -0.32 -2.41 -6.69
C GLY A 194 -1.20 -2.36 -5.45
N SER A 195 -0.59 -2.25 -4.27
CA SER A 195 -1.33 -2.16 -3.01
C SER A 195 -2.39 -1.06 -3.04
N GLY A 196 -3.63 -1.40 -2.70
CA GLY A 196 -4.77 -0.48 -2.73
C GLY A 196 -5.49 -0.40 -4.09
N LEU A 197 -5.01 -1.11 -5.12
CA LEU A 197 -5.68 -1.23 -6.42
C LEU A 197 -6.43 -2.56 -6.52
N ALA A 198 -7.55 -2.58 -7.22
CA ALA A 198 -8.32 -3.78 -7.52
C ALA A 198 -8.23 -4.13 -9.00
N CYS A 199 -8.27 -5.41 -9.34
CA CYS A 199 -8.40 -5.82 -10.73
C CYS A 199 -9.88 -5.80 -11.13
N ALA A 200 -10.30 -4.81 -11.91
CA ALA A 200 -11.65 -4.70 -12.45
C ALA A 200 -11.59 -4.49 -13.97
N ASP A 201 -12.51 -5.12 -14.70
CA ASP A 201 -12.58 -5.07 -16.16
C ASP A 201 -11.26 -5.43 -16.88
N GLY A 202 -10.40 -6.23 -16.22
CA GLY A 202 -9.11 -6.68 -16.77
C GLY A 202 -7.96 -5.67 -16.64
N VAL A 203 -8.15 -4.57 -15.91
CA VAL A 203 -7.12 -3.58 -15.62
C VAL A 203 -7.05 -3.22 -14.13
N CYS A 204 -5.92 -2.69 -13.68
CA CYS A 204 -5.71 -2.27 -12.30
C CYS A 204 -6.37 -0.92 -12.02
N CYS A 205 -7.32 -0.92 -11.11
CA CYS A 205 -8.26 0.15 -10.85
C CYS A 205 -8.09 0.74 -9.45
N MET A 206 -8.42 2.01 -9.29
CA MET A 206 -8.38 2.67 -7.98
C MET A 206 -9.35 2.04 -6.95
N SER A 207 -10.33 1.28 -7.40
CA SER A 207 -11.25 0.49 -6.56
C SER A 207 -11.81 -0.70 -7.34
N ALA A 208 -12.64 -1.52 -6.70
CA ALA A 208 -13.29 -2.67 -7.34
C ALA A 208 -14.33 -2.28 -8.41
N CYS A 209 -14.65 -0.99 -8.55
CA CYS A 209 -15.74 -0.46 -9.34
C CYS A 209 -17.02 -1.31 -9.15
N THR A 210 -17.79 -1.12 -8.08
CA THR A 210 -18.98 -1.94 -7.76
C THR A 210 -20.30 -1.52 -8.43
N GLY A 211 -20.37 -0.35 -9.05
CA GLY A 211 -21.54 0.18 -9.75
C GLY A 211 -21.91 -0.61 -11.00
N GLN A 212 -23.21 -0.68 -11.32
CA GLN A 212 -23.68 -1.43 -12.49
C GLN A 212 -23.24 -0.79 -13.82
N CYS A 213 -23.08 0.53 -13.84
CA CYS A 213 -22.84 1.33 -15.03
C CYS A 213 -21.49 2.06 -15.02
N GLU A 214 -20.51 1.50 -14.31
CA GLU A 214 -19.13 1.97 -14.36
C GLU A 214 -18.21 0.93 -14.98
N ALA A 215 -17.13 1.43 -15.56
CA ALA A 215 -16.06 0.61 -16.10
C ALA A 215 -14.72 1.27 -15.80
N CYS A 216 -13.68 0.44 -15.76
CA CYS A 216 -12.32 0.88 -15.48
C CYS A 216 -11.37 0.75 -16.69
N ASP A 217 -11.79 0.03 -17.72
CA ASP A 217 -11.06 -0.21 -18.96
C ASP A 217 -11.44 0.78 -20.08
N VAL A 218 -12.05 1.91 -19.72
CA VAL A 218 -12.45 2.96 -20.67
C VAL A 218 -11.22 3.67 -21.20
N ALA A 219 -11.06 3.69 -22.53
CA ALA A 219 -9.93 4.32 -23.19
C ALA A 219 -9.78 5.81 -22.81
N GLY A 220 -8.60 6.19 -22.31
CA GLY A 220 -8.31 7.54 -21.82
C GLY A 220 -8.72 7.81 -20.37
N SER A 221 -9.28 6.82 -19.67
CA SER A 221 -9.56 6.85 -18.24
C SER A 221 -9.20 5.52 -17.58
N GLU A 222 -8.26 4.78 -18.17
CA GLU A 222 -7.86 3.46 -17.68
C GLU A 222 -7.38 3.55 -16.22
N GLY A 223 -7.90 2.66 -15.38
CA GLY A 223 -7.63 2.64 -13.94
C GLY A 223 -8.57 3.49 -13.10
N PHE A 224 -9.43 4.30 -13.70
CA PHE A 224 -10.43 5.11 -13.00
C PHE A 224 -11.84 4.58 -13.28
N CYS A 225 -12.63 4.32 -12.23
CA CYS A 225 -14.03 3.98 -12.39
C CYS A 225 -14.79 5.20 -12.93
N VAL A 226 -15.25 5.12 -14.18
CA VAL A 226 -16.03 6.16 -14.84
C VAL A 226 -17.37 5.60 -15.31
N PRO A 227 -18.44 6.41 -15.31
CA PRO A 227 -19.72 5.99 -15.85
C PRO A 227 -19.63 5.75 -17.37
N VAL A 228 -20.27 4.69 -17.85
CA VAL A 228 -20.29 4.31 -19.28
C VAL A 228 -21.65 4.58 -19.93
N THR A 229 -21.66 4.65 -21.27
CA THR A 229 -22.90 4.74 -22.05
C THR A 229 -23.20 3.40 -22.73
N GLY A 230 -24.45 2.95 -22.71
CA GLY A 230 -24.90 1.72 -23.35
C GLY A 230 -25.08 0.54 -22.38
N ALA A 231 -24.58 -0.64 -22.74
CA ALA A 231 -24.70 -1.81 -21.88
C ALA A 231 -23.67 -1.76 -20.73
N PRO A 232 -24.00 -2.33 -19.55
CA PRO A 232 -23.04 -2.57 -18.47
C PRO A 232 -21.78 -3.27 -18.98
N HIS A 233 -20.61 -2.82 -18.50
CA HIS A 233 -19.32 -3.33 -18.95
C HIS A 233 -18.95 -4.67 -18.29
N GLY A 234 -18.16 -5.48 -18.98
CA GLY A 234 -17.62 -6.73 -18.44
C GLY A 234 -18.70 -7.76 -18.04
N GLY A 235 -18.56 -8.32 -16.85
CA GLY A 235 -19.44 -9.37 -16.30
C GLY A 235 -20.60 -8.84 -15.45
N ARG A 236 -20.86 -7.54 -15.47
CA ARG A 236 -21.88 -6.89 -14.63
C ARG A 236 -23.29 -7.32 -15.04
N ALA A 237 -24.22 -7.25 -14.07
CA ALA A 237 -25.62 -7.55 -14.32
C ALA A 237 -26.17 -6.62 -15.40
N ALA A 238 -26.78 -7.20 -16.44
CA ALA A 238 -27.43 -6.44 -17.51
C ALA A 238 -28.61 -5.62 -16.95
N CYS A 239 -28.89 -4.49 -17.59
CA CYS A 239 -30.08 -3.69 -17.28
C CYS A 239 -31.35 -4.51 -17.51
N VAL A 240 -32.39 -4.20 -16.74
CA VAL A 240 -33.71 -4.83 -16.92
C VAL A 240 -34.28 -4.43 -18.28
N SER A 241 -34.82 -5.39 -19.01
CA SER A 241 -35.55 -5.15 -20.25
C SER A 241 -36.50 -6.31 -20.53
N ASP A 242 -37.71 -5.99 -20.95
CA ASP A 242 -38.69 -6.93 -21.53
C ASP A 242 -38.53 -7.10 -23.06
N GLY A 243 -37.49 -6.49 -23.65
CA GLY A 243 -37.26 -6.43 -25.09
C GLY A 243 -38.00 -5.30 -25.82
N SER A 244 -38.76 -4.47 -25.10
CA SER A 244 -39.37 -3.24 -25.65
C SER A 244 -38.38 -2.07 -25.70
N ALA A 245 -38.84 -0.93 -26.20
CA ALA A 245 -38.10 0.33 -26.17
C ALA A 245 -37.82 0.85 -24.74
N CYS A 246 -38.41 0.25 -23.70
CA CYS A 246 -38.22 0.63 -22.31
C CYS A 246 -36.98 0.03 -21.65
N GLY A 247 -36.24 -0.84 -22.35
CA GLY A 247 -35.03 -1.46 -21.78
C GLY A 247 -34.03 -0.43 -21.24
N GLY A 248 -33.49 -0.71 -20.05
CA GLY A 248 -32.52 0.18 -19.42
C GLY A 248 -31.17 0.20 -20.14
N ALA A 249 -30.48 1.32 -20.02
CA ALA A 249 -29.09 1.48 -20.48
C ALA A 249 -28.33 2.42 -19.55
N CYS A 250 -27.02 2.27 -19.48
CA CYS A 250 -26.14 3.24 -18.84
C CYS A 250 -26.12 4.52 -19.67
N ASP A 251 -26.29 5.68 -19.03
CA ASP A 251 -26.43 6.98 -19.68
C ASP A 251 -25.13 7.79 -19.71
N GLY A 252 -24.05 7.27 -19.10
CA GLY A 252 -22.78 7.96 -18.95
C GLY A 252 -22.75 8.99 -17.81
N THR A 253 -23.79 9.07 -16.98
CA THR A 253 -23.83 10.02 -15.84
C THR A 253 -23.97 9.30 -14.51
N ALA A 254 -24.80 8.26 -14.42
CA ALA A 254 -25.04 7.50 -13.19
C ALA A 254 -24.20 6.22 -13.16
N PRO A 255 -23.17 6.10 -12.29
CA PRO A 255 -22.32 4.90 -12.23
C PRO A 255 -23.01 3.72 -11.53
N ALA A 256 -23.95 4.00 -10.63
CA ALA A 256 -24.52 2.97 -9.75
C ALA A 256 -25.56 2.08 -10.43
N ALA A 257 -26.35 2.61 -11.37
CA ALA A 257 -27.53 1.93 -11.93
C ALA A 257 -27.81 2.38 -13.37
N CYS A 258 -28.50 1.53 -14.15
CA CYS A 258 -29.00 1.90 -15.46
C CYS A 258 -30.07 3.00 -15.39
N ALA A 259 -30.11 3.84 -16.42
CA ALA A 259 -31.21 4.76 -16.67
C ALA A 259 -32.31 4.04 -17.47
N TYR A 260 -33.57 4.36 -17.15
CA TYR A 260 -34.74 3.77 -17.80
C TYR A 260 -35.60 4.87 -18.42
N PRO A 261 -36.08 4.67 -19.65
CA PRO A 261 -37.04 5.60 -20.27
C PRO A 261 -38.32 5.70 -19.43
N GLY A 262 -38.78 6.93 -19.20
CA GLY A 262 -40.04 7.23 -18.52
C GLY A 262 -41.23 7.35 -19.47
N ASP A 263 -42.30 7.93 -18.94
CA ASP A 263 -43.62 8.11 -19.58
C ASP A 263 -43.60 8.92 -20.89
N SER A 264 -42.52 9.64 -21.19
CA SER A 264 -42.34 10.34 -22.47
C SER A 264 -41.99 9.41 -23.64
N THR A 265 -41.70 8.13 -23.39
CA THR A 265 -41.23 7.17 -24.41
C THR A 265 -42.32 6.17 -24.75
N SER A 266 -42.83 6.22 -25.98
CA SER A 266 -43.80 5.24 -26.48
C SER A 266 -43.13 3.88 -26.65
N CYS A 267 -43.68 2.86 -25.99
CA CYS A 267 -43.23 1.47 -26.10
C CYS A 267 -44.15 0.62 -26.97
N ARG A 268 -45.39 1.07 -27.16
CA ARG A 268 -46.37 0.46 -28.06
C ARG A 268 -47.27 1.54 -28.63
N ASP A 269 -47.39 1.58 -29.95
CA ASP A 269 -48.29 2.50 -30.64
C ASP A 269 -49.74 2.03 -30.58
N ALA A 270 -50.68 2.98 -30.61
CA ALA A 270 -52.11 2.68 -30.71
C ALA A 270 -52.45 2.03 -32.05
N SER A 271 -53.32 1.03 -32.04
CA SER A 271 -53.82 0.37 -33.26
C SER A 271 -55.26 -0.08 -33.10
N CYS A 272 -56.01 -0.20 -34.19
CA CYS A 272 -57.38 -0.70 -34.13
C CYS A 272 -57.61 -1.74 -35.23
N THR A 273 -57.96 -2.96 -34.84
CA THR A 273 -58.17 -4.07 -35.76
C THR A 273 -59.33 -4.95 -35.29
N ALA A 274 -60.18 -5.37 -36.23
CA ALA A 274 -61.34 -6.22 -35.93
C ALA A 274 -62.26 -5.66 -34.82
N ASP A 275 -62.50 -4.35 -34.84
CA ASP A 275 -63.36 -3.62 -33.89
C ASP A 275 -62.88 -3.70 -32.42
N VAL A 276 -61.58 -3.88 -32.22
CA VAL A 276 -60.88 -3.74 -30.94
C VAL A 276 -59.71 -2.77 -31.12
N ALA A 277 -59.71 -1.69 -30.32
CA ALA A 277 -58.60 -0.75 -30.25
C ALA A 277 -57.60 -1.20 -29.16
N ILE A 278 -56.33 -1.33 -29.54
CA ILE A 278 -55.20 -1.46 -28.62
C ILE A 278 -54.69 -0.07 -28.31
N LEU A 279 -54.62 0.28 -27.03
CA LEU A 279 -54.17 1.58 -26.58
C LEU A 279 -52.64 1.69 -26.70
N ALA A 280 -52.18 2.92 -27.00
CA ALA A 280 -50.77 3.24 -26.89
C ALA A 280 -50.30 3.05 -25.44
N ALA A 281 -49.05 2.63 -25.27
CA ALA A 281 -48.42 2.51 -23.96
C ALA A 281 -47.07 3.18 -23.95
N PHE A 282 -46.72 3.73 -22.79
CA PHE A 282 -45.48 4.41 -22.52
C PHE A 282 -44.71 3.68 -21.44
N CYS A 283 -43.39 3.89 -21.41
CA CYS A 283 -42.52 3.25 -20.43
C CYS A 283 -42.78 3.75 -19.00
N GLN A 284 -42.65 2.85 -18.02
CA GLN A 284 -42.89 3.16 -16.61
C GLN A 284 -41.62 3.50 -15.81
N GLY A 285 -40.47 3.62 -16.49
CA GLY A 285 -39.18 3.88 -15.82
C GLY A 285 -38.56 2.67 -15.11
N ASP A 286 -39.07 1.45 -15.31
CA ASP A 286 -38.60 0.23 -14.65
C ASP A 286 -38.02 -0.83 -15.61
N GLY A 287 -37.91 -0.50 -16.90
CA GLY A 287 -37.46 -1.45 -17.92
C GLY A 287 -38.58 -2.19 -18.63
N SER A 288 -39.85 -1.95 -18.26
CA SER A 288 -41.01 -2.67 -18.79
C SER A 288 -42.01 -1.77 -19.53
N CYS A 289 -42.63 -2.35 -20.56
CA CYS A 289 -43.80 -1.79 -21.22
C CYS A 289 -45.07 -2.37 -20.56
N PRO A 290 -46.04 -1.54 -20.17
CA PRO A 290 -47.29 -2.01 -19.58
C PRO A 290 -48.01 -3.07 -20.42
N ALA A 291 -48.75 -3.94 -19.74
CA ALA A 291 -49.58 -4.97 -20.38
C ALA A 291 -50.49 -4.38 -21.47
N GLU A 292 -50.82 -5.21 -22.47
CA GLU A 292 -51.68 -4.79 -23.57
C GLU A 292 -53.09 -4.46 -23.07
N GLN A 293 -53.49 -3.20 -23.24
CA GLN A 293 -54.83 -2.74 -22.92
C GLN A 293 -55.67 -2.69 -24.20
N THR A 294 -56.85 -3.32 -24.15
CA THR A 294 -57.75 -3.44 -25.31
C THR A 294 -59.12 -2.84 -24.99
N GLN A 295 -59.72 -2.16 -25.96
CA GLN A 295 -61.06 -1.58 -25.88
C GLN A 295 -61.90 -2.11 -27.04
N ALA A 296 -63.03 -2.74 -26.72
CA ALA A 296 -64.00 -3.13 -27.74
C ALA A 296 -64.70 -1.88 -28.31
N CYS A 297 -64.76 -1.75 -29.63
CA CYS A 297 -65.34 -0.59 -30.30
C CYS A 297 -66.87 -0.65 -30.43
N ALA A 298 -67.49 -1.81 -30.17
CA ALA A 298 -68.93 -1.98 -30.32
C ALA A 298 -69.71 -0.94 -29.50
N PRO A 299 -70.73 -0.26 -30.08
CA PRO A 299 -71.35 -0.52 -31.39
C PRO A 299 -70.66 0.13 -32.60
N ALA A 300 -69.61 0.92 -32.41
CA ALA A 300 -68.82 1.51 -33.47
C ALA A 300 -67.81 0.53 -34.08
N THR A 301 -67.26 0.88 -35.25
CA THR A 301 -66.16 0.14 -35.90
C THR A 301 -64.86 0.92 -35.81
N CYS A 302 -63.71 0.27 -35.98
CA CYS A 302 -62.41 0.98 -36.05
C CYS A 302 -62.40 2.11 -37.09
N SER A 303 -61.86 3.27 -36.73
CA SER A 303 -61.62 4.42 -37.60
C SER A 303 -60.19 4.94 -37.40
N GLY A 304 -59.26 4.43 -38.20
CA GLY A 304 -57.83 4.68 -38.01
C GLY A 304 -57.28 3.82 -36.87
N THR A 305 -56.61 4.44 -35.90
CA THR A 305 -56.01 3.77 -34.72
C THR A 305 -56.93 3.77 -33.49
N ILE A 306 -58.14 4.33 -33.61
CA ILE A 306 -59.16 4.41 -32.55
C ILE A 306 -60.48 3.81 -33.02
N CYS A 307 -61.43 3.59 -32.12
CA CYS A 307 -62.82 3.28 -32.43
C CYS A 307 -63.52 4.51 -33.02
N GLY A 308 -64.24 4.34 -34.13
CA GLY A 308 -64.93 5.43 -34.85
C GLY A 308 -66.25 5.88 -34.22
N GLY A 309 -66.37 5.84 -32.90
CA GLY A 309 -67.59 6.10 -32.13
C GLY A 309 -67.92 7.58 -31.92
N GLY A 310 -67.06 8.51 -32.37
CA GLY A 310 -67.39 9.92 -32.49
C GLY A 310 -66.83 10.85 -31.42
N CYS A 311 -65.88 10.38 -30.60
CA CYS A 311 -65.14 11.25 -29.68
C CYS A 311 -63.63 11.20 -29.96
N THR A 312 -62.95 12.30 -29.68
CA THR A 312 -61.48 12.44 -29.70
C THR A 312 -60.95 13.02 -28.39
N VAL A 313 -61.82 13.73 -27.67
CA VAL A 313 -61.62 14.23 -26.31
C VAL A 313 -62.89 13.97 -25.51
N ASP A 314 -62.80 13.95 -24.18
CA ASP A 314 -63.94 13.62 -23.30
C ASP A 314 -65.12 14.58 -23.47
N THR A 315 -64.85 15.85 -23.84
CA THR A 315 -65.90 16.84 -24.11
C THR A 315 -66.75 16.54 -25.34
N ASP A 316 -66.36 15.59 -26.18
CA ASP A 316 -67.16 15.13 -27.31
C ASP A 316 -68.29 14.18 -26.87
N CYS A 317 -68.26 13.70 -25.62
CA CYS A 317 -69.21 12.78 -25.03
C CYS A 317 -70.25 13.48 -24.15
N ALA A 318 -71.33 12.77 -23.80
CA ALA A 318 -72.32 13.30 -22.86
C ALA A 318 -71.67 13.51 -21.47
N ALA A 319 -72.29 14.33 -20.62
CA ALA A 319 -71.69 14.76 -19.34
C ALA A 319 -71.40 13.63 -18.32
N ASP A 320 -71.94 12.42 -18.55
CA ASP A 320 -71.71 11.23 -17.71
C ASP A 320 -70.90 10.15 -18.49
N GLU A 321 -70.25 10.54 -19.58
CA GLU A 321 -69.49 9.68 -20.49
C GLU A 321 -68.12 10.29 -20.82
N TRP A 322 -67.10 9.46 -20.96
CA TRP A 322 -65.75 9.87 -21.36
C TRP A 322 -65.31 9.16 -22.64
N CYS A 323 -64.28 9.71 -23.28
CA CYS A 323 -63.83 9.21 -24.56
C CYS A 323 -62.81 8.07 -24.41
N SER A 324 -63.30 6.84 -24.34
CA SER A 324 -62.43 5.65 -24.35
C SER A 324 -62.11 5.21 -25.76
N ALA A 325 -60.89 5.51 -26.21
CA ALA A 325 -60.38 5.12 -27.52
C ALA A 325 -61.36 5.43 -28.67
N GLY A 326 -62.08 6.55 -28.60
CA GLY A 326 -63.00 6.99 -29.64
C GLY A 326 -64.46 6.54 -29.51
N VAL A 327 -64.83 5.85 -28.43
CA VAL A 327 -66.22 5.58 -28.03
C VAL A 327 -66.54 6.31 -26.73
N CYS A 328 -67.70 6.97 -26.67
CA CYS A 328 -68.24 7.49 -25.42
C CYS A 328 -68.72 6.32 -24.56
N VAL A 329 -68.04 6.11 -23.44
CA VAL A 329 -68.38 5.09 -22.45
C VAL A 329 -68.77 5.77 -21.15
N ALA A 330 -69.67 5.17 -20.38
CA ALA A 330 -70.07 5.72 -19.09
C ALA A 330 -68.85 5.90 -18.17
N GLU A 331 -68.85 7.01 -17.43
CA GLU A 331 -67.89 7.23 -16.35
C GLU A 331 -67.96 6.10 -15.31
N LEU A 332 -66.80 5.79 -14.74
CA LEU A 332 -66.60 4.71 -13.80
C LEU A 332 -66.97 5.19 -12.39
N ASP A 333 -67.77 4.38 -11.70
CA ASP A 333 -68.08 4.58 -10.28
C ASP A 333 -66.81 4.44 -9.41
N ASP A 334 -66.82 5.09 -8.25
CA ASP A 334 -65.76 4.98 -7.24
C ASP A 334 -65.42 3.51 -6.94
N GLY A 335 -64.13 3.20 -6.89
CA GLY A 335 -63.60 1.84 -6.66
C GLY A 335 -63.40 1.02 -7.93
N SER A 336 -63.76 1.57 -9.10
CA SER A 336 -63.41 0.99 -10.39
C SER A 336 -61.96 1.31 -10.77
N ALA A 337 -61.28 0.38 -11.47
CA ALA A 337 -59.94 0.64 -11.97
C ALA A 337 -59.95 1.66 -13.11
N CYS A 338 -59.06 2.64 -13.06
CA CYS A 338 -58.97 3.75 -14.02
C CYS A 338 -57.52 4.00 -14.46
N GLY A 339 -57.36 4.63 -15.61
CA GLY A 339 -56.07 5.10 -16.14
C GLY A 339 -55.93 6.61 -16.27
N ALA A 340 -57.01 7.38 -16.08
CA ALA A 340 -57.01 8.84 -16.12
C ALA A 340 -58.19 9.43 -15.34
N ASP A 341 -58.03 10.65 -14.83
CA ASP A 341 -59.05 11.37 -14.02
C ASP A 341 -60.42 11.45 -14.71
N ALA A 342 -60.42 11.68 -16.02
CA ALA A 342 -61.64 11.80 -16.83
C ALA A 342 -62.45 10.51 -16.94
N GLN A 343 -61.90 9.37 -16.52
CA GLN A 343 -62.62 8.10 -16.57
C GLN A 343 -63.60 7.92 -15.40
N CYS A 344 -63.47 8.75 -14.36
CA CYS A 344 -64.16 8.58 -13.10
C CYS A 344 -65.28 9.60 -12.96
N SER A 345 -66.43 9.19 -12.42
CA SER A 345 -67.57 10.09 -12.19
C SER A 345 -67.24 11.24 -11.23
N GLY A 346 -66.28 11.01 -10.33
CA GLY A 346 -65.72 12.03 -9.46
C GLY A 346 -64.71 12.95 -10.15
N GLY A 347 -64.09 12.50 -11.25
CA GLY A 347 -63.01 13.19 -11.96
C GLY A 347 -61.64 13.02 -11.31
N GLN A 348 -61.42 11.96 -10.52
CA GLN A 348 -60.16 11.67 -9.83
C GLN A 348 -59.80 10.20 -9.96
N CYS A 349 -58.72 9.92 -10.68
CA CYS A 349 -58.13 8.60 -10.81
C CYS A 349 -56.83 8.57 -10.00
N VAL A 350 -56.89 7.97 -8.81
CA VAL A 350 -55.79 7.99 -7.85
C VAL A 350 -55.41 6.55 -7.50
N ASP A 351 -54.11 6.26 -7.53
CA ASP A 351 -53.56 4.92 -7.29
C ASP A 351 -54.15 3.83 -8.22
N GLY A 352 -54.63 4.21 -9.40
CA GLY A 352 -55.24 3.31 -10.39
C GLY A 352 -56.72 2.99 -10.17
N PHE A 353 -57.39 3.67 -9.23
CA PHE A 353 -58.82 3.52 -8.93
C PHE A 353 -59.55 4.87 -8.90
N CYS A 354 -60.82 4.88 -9.30
CA CYS A 354 -61.68 6.05 -9.20
C CYS A 354 -61.93 6.36 -7.73
N CYS A 355 -61.45 7.52 -7.29
CA CYS A 355 -61.43 7.87 -5.88
C CYS A 355 -62.48 8.92 -5.55
N ASP A 356 -63.09 8.78 -4.36
CA ASP A 356 -64.08 9.70 -3.79
C ASP A 356 -63.55 11.12 -3.53
N SER A 357 -62.23 11.30 -3.65
CA SER A 357 -61.54 12.58 -3.51
C SER A 357 -60.19 12.58 -4.24
N ALA A 358 -59.56 13.76 -4.35
CA ALA A 358 -58.24 13.92 -4.96
C ALA A 358 -57.10 13.18 -4.23
N CYS A 359 -57.35 12.69 -3.01
CA CYS A 359 -56.45 11.87 -2.21
C CYS A 359 -54.96 12.25 -2.32
N THR A 360 -54.62 13.54 -2.21
CA THR A 360 -53.26 14.07 -2.49
C THR A 360 -52.28 13.89 -1.32
N ALA A 361 -52.72 13.28 -0.22
CA ALA A 361 -51.93 13.15 0.99
C ALA A 361 -50.91 11.99 0.85
N ILE A 362 -49.69 12.14 1.37
CA ILE A 362 -48.59 11.18 1.16
C ILE A 362 -48.89 9.77 1.71
N CYS A 363 -49.67 9.69 2.79
CA CYS A 363 -50.05 8.47 3.50
C CYS A 363 -51.54 8.17 3.35
N ALA A 364 -52.14 8.55 2.23
CA ALA A 364 -53.47 8.12 1.86
C ALA A 364 -53.49 7.45 0.49
N ALA A 365 -54.38 6.47 0.33
CA ALA A 365 -54.51 5.74 -0.91
C ALA A 365 -55.94 5.30 -1.19
N CYS A 366 -56.25 5.06 -2.47
CA CYS A 366 -57.56 4.61 -2.95
C CYS A 366 -57.55 3.17 -3.51
N ASP A 367 -56.38 2.51 -3.53
CA ASP A 367 -56.16 1.12 -3.94
C ASP A 367 -56.13 0.14 -2.75
N VAL A 368 -56.62 0.56 -1.58
CA VAL A 368 -56.64 -0.27 -0.38
C VAL A 368 -57.68 -1.37 -0.50
N ALA A 369 -57.24 -2.62 -0.38
CA ALA A 369 -58.11 -3.79 -0.52
C ALA A 369 -59.30 -3.75 0.46
N GLY A 370 -60.52 -3.83 -0.06
CA GLY A 370 -61.78 -3.74 0.70
C GLY A 370 -62.23 -2.32 1.03
N SER A 371 -61.53 -1.30 0.54
CA SER A 371 -61.91 0.12 0.58
C SER A 371 -61.54 0.81 -0.74
N GLU A 372 -61.55 0.06 -1.83
CA GLU A 372 -61.19 0.56 -3.16
C GLU A 372 -62.09 1.75 -3.51
N GLY A 373 -61.47 2.86 -3.92
CA GLY A 373 -62.14 4.11 -4.25
C GLY A 373 -62.49 5.03 -3.09
N ALA A 374 -62.26 4.62 -1.84
CA ALA A 374 -62.32 5.52 -0.70
C ALA A 374 -60.91 5.96 -0.31
N CYS A 375 -60.64 7.26 -0.26
CA CYS A 375 -59.34 7.76 0.18
C CYS A 375 -59.12 7.45 1.68
N THR A 376 -58.32 6.43 1.95
CA THR A 376 -58.09 5.92 3.32
C THR A 376 -56.62 6.08 3.72
N ILE A 377 -56.39 6.22 5.03
CA ILE A 377 -55.03 6.32 5.58
C ILE A 377 -54.38 4.94 5.54
N VAL A 378 -53.17 4.86 4.98
CA VAL A 378 -52.43 3.61 4.84
C VAL A 378 -51.35 3.43 5.91
N THR A 379 -50.85 2.21 6.01
CA THR A 379 -49.68 1.86 6.83
C THR A 379 -48.56 1.35 5.93
N GLY A 380 -47.30 1.68 6.25
CA GLY A 380 -46.14 1.28 5.46
C GLY A 380 -45.69 2.35 4.45
N ALA A 381 -45.33 1.92 3.23
CA ALA A 381 -44.82 2.82 2.20
C ALA A 381 -45.96 3.62 1.52
N PRO A 382 -45.71 4.86 1.05
CA PRO A 382 -46.65 5.60 0.21
C PRO A 382 -47.04 4.83 -1.05
N HIS A 383 -48.31 4.90 -1.43
CA HIS A 383 -48.86 4.25 -2.64
C HIS A 383 -48.77 5.17 -3.88
N GLY A 384 -49.00 4.62 -5.08
CA GLY A 384 -49.31 5.41 -6.29
C GLY A 384 -48.22 6.33 -6.83
N GLY A 385 -46.94 5.94 -6.73
CA GLY A 385 -45.83 6.72 -7.30
C GLY A 385 -45.48 7.99 -6.51
N ARG A 386 -46.07 8.18 -5.33
CA ARG A 386 -45.73 9.27 -4.41
C ARG A 386 -44.27 9.15 -3.95
N ALA A 387 -43.68 10.30 -3.63
CA ALA A 387 -42.32 10.35 -3.10
C ALA A 387 -42.19 9.42 -1.88
N ALA A 388 -41.12 8.61 -1.89
CA ALA A 388 -40.80 7.76 -0.75
C ALA A 388 -40.65 8.61 0.52
N CYS A 389 -41.07 8.05 1.65
CA CYS A 389 -40.86 8.70 2.93
C CYS A 389 -39.34 8.92 3.15
N PRO A 390 -38.94 10.09 3.67
CA PRO A 390 -37.53 10.43 3.90
C PRO A 390 -36.89 9.53 4.97
N GLY A 391 -35.56 9.45 4.92
CA GLY A 391 -34.71 8.71 5.87
C GLY A 391 -33.91 7.59 5.20
N SER A 392 -33.05 6.94 5.99
CA SER A 392 -32.15 5.89 5.50
C SER A 392 -32.15 4.67 6.41
N GLY A 393 -32.09 3.47 5.82
CA GLY A 393 -32.02 2.21 6.56
C GLY A 393 -33.21 2.01 7.51
N ASP A 394 -32.94 1.48 8.70
CA ASP A 394 -33.97 1.22 9.72
C ASP A 394 -34.60 2.50 10.31
N CYS A 395 -34.04 3.69 10.00
CA CYS A 395 -34.59 4.98 10.39
C CYS A 395 -35.48 5.64 9.33
N ALA A 396 -35.77 4.96 8.22
CA ALA A 396 -36.69 5.49 7.22
C ALA A 396 -38.10 5.71 7.81
N ALA A 397 -38.70 6.86 7.53
CA ALA A 397 -40.07 7.13 7.94
C ALA A 397 -41.06 6.22 7.20
N SER A 398 -42.24 6.00 7.78
CA SER A 398 -43.33 5.26 7.15
C SER A 398 -44.69 5.83 7.54
N CYS A 399 -45.73 5.48 6.79
CA CYS A 399 -47.10 5.78 7.16
C CYS A 399 -47.52 4.88 8.32
N ASP A 400 -47.99 5.47 9.42
CA ASP A 400 -48.33 4.77 10.66
C ASP A 400 -49.84 4.51 10.83
N GLY A 401 -50.65 4.91 9.84
CA GLY A 401 -52.10 4.82 9.90
C GLY A 401 -52.77 5.90 10.76
N ALA A 402 -52.01 6.84 11.34
CA ALA A 402 -52.56 7.92 12.18
C ALA A 402 -52.72 9.24 11.41
N ARG A 403 -51.83 9.52 10.45
CA ARG A 403 -51.85 10.73 9.64
C ARG A 403 -51.78 10.41 8.15
N SER A 404 -52.57 11.14 7.36
CA SER A 404 -52.53 11.04 5.90
C SER A 404 -51.48 11.99 5.28
N ASP A 405 -51.13 13.08 5.96
CA ASP A 405 -50.38 14.20 5.40
C ASP A 405 -48.87 14.14 5.64
N ALA A 406 -48.39 13.21 6.48
CA ALA A 406 -46.98 13.09 6.83
C ALA A 406 -46.61 11.64 7.16
N CYS A 407 -45.38 11.28 6.81
CA CYS A 407 -44.76 10.05 7.31
C CYS A 407 -44.32 10.25 8.76
N THR A 408 -44.34 9.18 9.55
CA THR A 408 -43.87 9.17 10.93
C THR A 408 -42.48 8.53 10.98
N PHE A 409 -41.53 9.25 11.57
CA PHE A 409 -40.19 8.71 11.83
C PHE A 409 -40.22 7.76 13.03
N PRO A 410 -39.41 6.68 12.99
CA PRO A 410 -39.14 5.88 14.17
C PRO A 410 -38.51 6.75 15.27
N ASP A 411 -38.92 6.52 16.53
CA ASP A 411 -38.39 7.26 17.66
C ASP A 411 -36.98 6.77 18.07
N ALA A 412 -36.39 7.46 19.06
CA ALA A 412 -35.07 7.13 19.60
C ALA A 412 -34.97 5.77 20.32
N THR A 413 -36.03 4.95 20.33
CA THR A 413 -35.99 3.56 20.80
C THR A 413 -35.69 2.56 19.67
N THR A 414 -35.70 3.01 18.42
CA THR A 414 -35.39 2.17 17.25
C THR A 414 -33.88 2.10 17.05
N VAL A 415 -33.32 0.91 17.22
CA VAL A 415 -31.89 0.63 17.02
C VAL A 415 -31.62 0.46 15.53
N CYS A 416 -30.77 1.32 14.97
CA CYS A 416 -30.44 1.35 13.55
C CYS A 416 -29.07 0.77 13.22
N THR A 417 -28.21 0.60 14.22
CA THR A 417 -27.01 -0.22 14.14
C THR A 417 -26.86 -1.04 15.40
N THR A 418 -26.30 -2.23 15.26
CA THR A 418 -25.88 -3.04 16.39
C THR A 418 -24.45 -2.67 16.79
N ALA A 419 -24.12 -2.78 18.08
CA ALA A 419 -22.75 -2.59 18.55
C ALA A 419 -21.77 -3.51 17.80
N THR A 420 -20.67 -2.95 17.31
CA THR A 420 -19.60 -3.73 16.66
C THR A 420 -18.24 -3.36 17.21
N CYS A 421 -17.35 -4.34 17.31
CA CYS A 421 -15.96 -4.12 17.63
C CYS A 421 -15.09 -4.83 16.59
N ALA A 422 -14.40 -4.06 15.76
CA ALA A 422 -13.51 -4.58 14.72
C ALA A 422 -12.29 -3.65 14.57
N ALA A 423 -11.15 -4.22 14.16
CA ALA A 423 -9.91 -3.47 13.95
C ALA A 423 -9.46 -2.60 15.15
N GLY A 424 -9.77 -3.01 16.40
CA GLY A 424 -9.36 -2.29 17.61
C GLY A 424 -10.21 -1.06 17.95
N GLN A 425 -11.38 -0.90 17.32
CA GLN A 425 -12.34 0.15 17.67
C GLN A 425 -13.73 -0.43 17.93
N GLN A 426 -14.39 0.05 18.99
CA GLN A 426 -15.79 -0.25 19.27
C GLN A 426 -16.70 0.90 18.83
N SER A 427 -17.87 0.54 18.31
CA SER A 427 -19.00 1.44 18.04
C SER A 427 -20.21 0.94 18.83
N GLY A 428 -20.92 1.86 19.49
CA GLY A 428 -22.13 1.54 20.25
C GLY A 428 -23.31 1.18 19.34
N PRO A 429 -24.39 0.59 19.87
CA PRO A 429 -25.63 0.48 19.14
C PRO A 429 -26.25 1.88 18.99
N GLU A 430 -26.52 2.30 17.77
CA GLU A 430 -27.08 3.63 17.48
C GLU A 430 -28.60 3.55 17.41
N THR A 431 -29.27 4.63 17.81
CA THR A 431 -30.70 4.78 17.66
C THR A 431 -31.03 5.92 16.71
N CYS A 432 -32.23 5.86 16.12
CA CYS A 432 -32.71 6.89 15.21
C CYS A 432 -32.87 8.23 15.95
N ASP A 433 -32.48 9.33 15.30
CA ASP A 433 -32.57 10.69 15.86
C ASP A 433 -33.99 11.28 15.85
N GLY A 434 -34.98 10.53 15.36
CA GLY A 434 -36.36 10.99 15.15
C GLY A 434 -36.54 11.92 13.94
N ALA A 435 -35.49 12.18 13.16
CA ALA A 435 -35.49 12.95 11.92
C ALA A 435 -35.04 12.12 10.70
N GLY A 436 -34.86 10.80 10.88
CA GLY A 436 -34.58 9.85 9.82
C GLY A 436 -33.11 9.54 9.60
N THR A 437 -32.24 10.01 10.49
CA THR A 437 -30.82 9.67 10.47
C THR A 437 -30.46 8.75 11.63
N CYS A 438 -29.53 7.85 11.34
CA CYS A 438 -28.88 7.05 12.35
C CYS A 438 -27.65 7.82 12.83
N GLY A 439 -27.51 8.04 14.14
CA GLY A 439 -26.37 8.77 14.70
C GLY A 439 -25.04 8.18 14.25
N ALA A 440 -24.08 9.03 13.87
CA ALA A 440 -22.69 8.62 13.70
C ALA A 440 -21.93 9.04 14.96
N THR A 441 -21.68 8.10 15.88
CA THR A 441 -20.71 8.35 16.95
C THR A 441 -19.30 8.05 16.47
N ASP A 442 -18.34 8.82 16.98
CA ASP A 442 -16.93 8.58 16.72
C ASP A 442 -16.52 7.24 17.35
N PRO A 443 -15.91 6.33 16.57
CA PRO A 443 -15.50 5.04 17.08
C PRO A 443 -14.49 5.19 18.24
N VAL A 444 -14.71 4.45 19.32
CA VAL A 444 -13.86 4.48 20.52
C VAL A 444 -12.74 3.45 20.35
N ALA A 445 -11.49 3.89 20.44
CA ALA A 445 -10.33 2.99 20.41
C ALA A 445 -10.31 2.08 21.64
N CYS A 446 -10.04 0.79 21.44
CA CYS A 446 -10.01 -0.20 22.50
C CYS A 446 -8.72 -0.27 23.29
N GLU A 447 -7.66 0.44 22.86
CA GLU A 447 -6.39 0.44 23.57
C GLU A 447 -6.57 0.85 25.04
N PRO A 448 -6.03 0.08 26.00
CA PRO A 448 -4.98 -0.94 25.84
C PRO A 448 -5.44 -2.40 25.58
N TYR A 449 -6.74 -2.64 25.41
CA TYR A 449 -7.33 -3.97 25.21
C TYR A 449 -7.68 -4.24 23.73
N VAL A 450 -7.84 -5.52 23.36
CA VAL A 450 -8.37 -5.86 22.03
C VAL A 450 -9.90 -5.81 22.00
N CYS A 451 -10.46 -5.82 20.79
CA CYS A 451 -11.89 -6.00 20.59
C CYS A 451 -12.38 -7.36 21.09
N GLY A 452 -13.44 -7.35 21.89
CA GLY A 452 -14.26 -8.53 22.16
C GLY A 452 -15.24 -8.80 21.01
N THR A 453 -16.40 -9.38 21.32
CA THR A 453 -17.41 -9.72 20.28
C THR A 453 -18.18 -8.50 19.77
N THR A 454 -18.49 -7.55 20.66
CA THR A 454 -19.32 -6.36 20.36
C THR A 454 -18.86 -5.09 21.08
N GLU A 455 -17.92 -5.22 22.02
CA GLU A 455 -17.36 -4.15 22.84
C GLU A 455 -15.87 -4.43 23.10
N CYS A 456 -15.11 -3.40 23.48
CA CYS A 456 -13.73 -3.56 23.91
C CYS A 456 -13.69 -4.42 25.18
N LEU A 457 -12.69 -5.31 25.28
CA LEU A 457 -12.45 -5.99 26.54
C LEU A 457 -12.07 -4.97 27.62
N THR A 458 -12.52 -5.20 28.85
CA THR A 458 -12.17 -4.34 30.01
C THR A 458 -11.22 -5.04 30.97
N SER A 459 -10.88 -6.29 30.69
CA SER A 459 -10.00 -7.15 31.47
C SER A 459 -9.34 -8.17 30.55
N CYS A 460 -8.17 -8.66 30.94
CA CYS A 460 -7.46 -9.69 30.20
C CYS A 460 -7.34 -10.98 31.01
N THR A 461 -7.31 -12.12 30.33
CA THR A 461 -6.98 -13.43 30.92
C THR A 461 -5.67 -13.98 30.37
N SER A 462 -5.21 -13.43 29.24
CA SER A 462 -3.94 -13.73 28.60
C SER A 462 -3.47 -12.56 27.74
N ASP A 463 -2.22 -12.60 27.27
CA ASP A 463 -1.64 -11.53 26.44
C ASP A 463 -2.37 -11.34 25.10
N THR A 464 -3.14 -12.32 24.63
CA THR A 464 -3.94 -12.18 23.40
C THR A 464 -5.15 -11.24 23.56
N ASP A 465 -5.51 -10.93 24.81
CA ASP A 465 -6.61 -10.01 25.14
C ASP A 465 -6.14 -8.54 25.17
N CYS A 466 -4.84 -8.31 24.97
CA CYS A 466 -4.19 -7.00 25.03
C CYS A 466 -3.79 -6.50 23.65
N ALA A 467 -3.94 -5.19 23.42
CA ALA A 467 -3.48 -4.55 22.19
C ALA A 467 -1.97 -4.69 22.03
N THR A 468 -1.48 -4.53 20.80
CA THR A 468 -0.04 -4.71 20.51
C THR A 468 0.80 -3.77 21.37
N GLY A 469 1.77 -4.30 22.12
CA GLY A 469 2.60 -3.54 23.06
C GLY A 469 2.17 -3.64 24.53
N TYR A 470 1.06 -4.32 24.83
CA TYR A 470 0.57 -4.54 26.18
C TYR A 470 0.59 -6.04 26.54
N SER A 471 0.81 -6.35 27.82
CA SER A 471 0.82 -7.70 28.40
C SER A 471 -0.18 -7.81 29.54
N CYS A 472 -0.75 -8.99 29.73
CA CYS A 472 -1.78 -9.19 30.75
C CYS A 472 -1.16 -9.44 32.13
N VAL A 473 -1.39 -8.51 33.06
CA VAL A 473 -0.90 -8.59 34.44
C VAL A 473 -2.04 -8.34 35.41
N GLY A 474 -2.50 -9.40 36.10
CA GLY A 474 -3.52 -9.28 37.15
C GLY A 474 -4.84 -8.70 36.66
N ASP A 475 -5.38 -9.26 35.58
CA ASP A 475 -6.61 -8.87 34.89
C ASP A 475 -6.56 -7.51 34.17
N ALA A 476 -5.40 -6.84 34.13
CA ALA A 476 -5.21 -5.57 33.42
C ALA A 476 -4.12 -5.66 32.34
N CYS A 477 -4.36 -5.04 31.18
CA CYS A 477 -3.35 -4.88 30.15
C CYS A 477 -2.41 -3.72 30.52
N THR A 478 -1.14 -4.03 30.79
CA THR A 478 -0.11 -3.05 31.13
C THR A 478 0.98 -3.05 30.07
N THR A 479 1.60 -1.90 29.82
CA THR A 479 2.79 -1.83 28.96
C THR A 479 3.86 -2.71 29.59
N GLY A 480 4.37 -3.69 28.83
CA GLY A 480 5.40 -4.60 29.31
C GLY A 480 6.55 -3.78 29.90
N ALA A 481 6.89 -4.07 31.16
CA ALA A 481 8.00 -3.41 31.82
C ALA A 481 9.26 -3.58 30.98
N ASP A 482 9.81 -2.48 30.50
CA ASP A 482 11.16 -2.42 29.98
C ASP A 482 12.09 -3.08 31.00
N ALA A 483 12.71 -4.19 30.59
CA ALA A 483 13.68 -4.91 31.39
C ALA A 483 15.05 -4.20 31.45
N ASP A 484 15.09 -2.86 31.29
CA ASP A 484 16.31 -2.07 31.28
C ASP A 484 16.04 -0.64 31.79
N ALA A 485 16.30 -0.37 33.09
CA ALA A 485 17.03 0.82 33.59
C ALA A 485 16.82 1.02 35.11
N ASP A 486 17.89 0.73 35.85
CA ASP A 486 18.45 1.55 36.93
C ASP A 486 17.56 1.96 38.11
N ALA A 487 17.71 1.17 39.17
CA ALA A 487 17.61 1.67 40.52
C ALA A 487 18.77 2.65 40.79
N ASP A 488 18.46 3.94 40.86
CA ASP A 488 19.04 4.87 41.82
C ASP A 488 18.05 6.03 42.00
N GLY A 489 17.43 6.08 43.18
CA GLY A 489 16.54 7.16 43.56
C GLY A 489 17.34 8.39 43.99
N ASP A 490 16.90 9.56 43.54
CA ASP A 490 17.10 10.80 44.27
C ASP A 490 15.92 11.75 44.05
N ALA A 491 15.60 12.43 45.15
CA ALA A 491 14.40 13.21 45.37
C ALA A 491 14.51 14.66 44.84
N ASP A 492 13.33 15.28 44.83
CA ASP A 492 13.03 16.72 44.94
C ASP A 492 13.01 17.59 43.66
N GLY A 493 11.83 18.20 43.44
CA GLY A 493 11.69 19.40 42.61
C GLY A 493 10.26 19.70 42.17
N GLY A 494 9.38 20.10 43.10
CA GLY A 494 8.05 20.61 42.76
C GLY A 494 8.10 22.00 42.08
N ALA A 495 7.05 22.32 41.32
CA ALA A 495 6.49 23.67 41.22
C ALA A 495 5.10 23.62 40.58
N ASP A 496 4.14 24.14 41.34
CA ASP A 496 2.79 24.48 40.93
C ASP A 496 2.78 25.49 39.77
N ALA A 497 1.82 25.35 38.85
CA ALA A 497 1.28 26.47 38.08
C ALA A 497 -0.14 26.16 37.62
N ASP A 498 -1.10 26.57 38.45
CA ASP A 498 -2.49 26.79 38.03
C ASP A 498 -2.56 27.93 36.99
N GLY A 499 -3.38 27.73 35.97
CA GLY A 499 -3.62 28.73 34.93
C GLY A 499 -4.96 28.52 34.23
N GLY A 500 -6.04 28.45 35.00
CA GLY A 500 -7.40 28.64 34.49
C GLY A 500 -7.72 30.13 34.31
N ALA A 501 -8.40 30.47 33.22
CA ALA A 501 -9.14 31.72 33.08
C ALA A 501 -10.32 31.51 32.15
N ASP A 502 -11.47 31.21 32.75
CA ASP A 502 -12.79 31.53 32.20
C ASP A 502 -13.14 32.97 32.59
N ALA A 503 -13.77 33.71 31.67
CA ALA A 503 -14.64 34.83 32.02
C ALA A 503 -15.65 35.09 30.89
N ASP A 504 -16.88 34.65 31.12
CA ASP A 504 -18.10 35.19 30.50
C ASP A 504 -18.33 36.66 30.92
N ALA A 505 -18.95 37.46 30.04
CA ALA A 505 -20.28 38.07 30.25
C ALA A 505 -20.51 39.43 29.52
N ALA A 506 -21.80 39.64 29.24
CA ALA A 506 -22.55 40.83 28.78
C ALA A 506 -22.63 40.99 27.25
N ASP A 507 -23.77 40.71 26.59
CA ASP A 507 -25.16 41.21 26.73
C ASP A 507 -25.36 42.67 26.30
N ASP A 508 -26.51 42.89 25.65
CA ASP A 508 -27.18 44.11 25.19
C ASP A 508 -26.93 44.62 23.75
N GLY A 509 -28.01 44.60 22.95
CA GLY A 509 -28.28 45.66 21.97
C GLY A 509 -29.00 45.28 20.68
N ARG A 510 -30.31 44.99 20.76
CA ARG A 510 -31.24 45.14 19.62
C ARG A 510 -31.37 46.62 19.24
N THR A 511 -31.32 46.94 17.95
CA THR A 511 -32.20 47.95 17.32
C THR A 511 -32.46 47.59 15.86
N ASP A 512 -33.73 47.35 15.56
CA ASP A 512 -34.32 47.41 14.22
C ASP A 512 -34.41 48.87 13.72
N ALA A 513 -34.60 49.00 12.39
CA ALA A 513 -35.42 49.99 11.68
C ALA A 513 -34.73 51.05 10.79
N ASP A 514 -35.01 50.88 9.48
CA ASP A 514 -35.58 51.84 8.52
C ASP A 514 -34.72 52.68 7.53
N GLY A 515 -35.06 52.44 6.25
CA GLY A 515 -35.19 53.44 5.16
C GLY A 515 -33.98 53.59 4.23
N GLY A 516 -34.05 53.54 2.90
CA GLY A 516 -35.15 53.65 1.93
C GLY A 516 -34.66 54.47 0.71
N GLY A 517 -35.14 54.14 -0.50
CA GLY A 517 -35.05 54.96 -1.73
C GLY A 517 -34.24 54.31 -2.88
N GLU A 518 -34.82 53.63 -3.86
CA GLU A 518 -35.63 54.08 -5.04
C GLU A 518 -34.85 54.67 -6.24
N VAL A 519 -34.81 53.84 -7.30
CA VAL A 519 -34.99 54.03 -8.77
C VAL A 519 -34.38 55.22 -9.54
N THR A 520 -33.65 54.88 -10.61
CA THR A 520 -33.77 55.31 -12.05
C THR A 520 -32.56 54.68 -12.77
N GLY A 521 -32.67 53.86 -13.82
CA GLY A 521 -33.38 54.05 -15.07
C GLY A 521 -32.36 54.53 -16.12
N ASP A 522 -31.92 53.66 -17.04
CA ASP A 522 -31.84 53.93 -18.48
C ASP A 522 -31.25 52.73 -19.25
N ALA A 523 -31.85 52.49 -20.41
CA ALA A 523 -31.72 51.33 -21.29
C ALA A 523 -30.98 51.70 -22.60
N GLU A 524 -31.03 50.74 -23.54
CA GLU A 524 -30.76 50.80 -24.99
C GLU A 524 -29.35 50.30 -25.39
N ASP A 525 -29.25 49.05 -25.87
CA ASP A 525 -29.30 48.59 -27.30
C ASP A 525 -27.92 48.77 -27.97
N ASP A 526 -27.36 47.89 -28.80
CA ASP A 526 -27.99 47.11 -29.88
C ASP A 526 -27.01 46.03 -30.44
N ALA A 527 -27.59 45.02 -31.09
CA ALA A 527 -27.13 44.23 -32.25
C ALA A 527 -25.79 43.45 -32.30
N THR A 528 -25.95 42.12 -32.43
CA THR A 528 -25.11 41.16 -33.20
C THR A 528 -25.45 41.25 -34.72
N PRO A 529 -25.08 40.31 -35.63
CA PRO A 529 -23.81 39.61 -35.95
C PRO A 529 -23.49 39.64 -37.48
N ASP A 530 -22.31 39.17 -37.89
CA ASP A 530 -22.04 38.50 -39.19
C ASP A 530 -20.56 38.05 -39.18
N GLY A 531 -20.09 36.90 -39.69
CA GLY A 531 -20.62 35.99 -40.70
C GLY A 531 -19.47 35.65 -41.68
N GLY A 532 -19.31 34.36 -42.03
CA GLY A 532 -18.55 33.92 -43.22
C GLY A 532 -17.15 33.32 -42.95
N THR A 533 -16.98 32.00 -42.95
CA THR A 533 -16.75 31.09 -44.10
C THR A 533 -15.42 31.26 -44.83
N GLY A 534 -14.70 30.16 -45.03
CA GLY A 534 -13.91 29.95 -46.25
C GLY A 534 -12.50 29.40 -46.07
N ASP A 535 -12.39 28.09 -46.26
CA ASP A 535 -11.43 27.39 -47.14
C ASP A 535 -10.01 27.91 -47.38
N GLY A 536 -9.11 26.92 -47.46
CA GLY A 536 -8.13 26.88 -48.55
C GLY A 536 -6.68 27.05 -48.14
N GLY A 537 -5.92 25.95 -48.24
CA GLY A 537 -4.48 25.97 -48.15
C GLY A 537 -3.79 26.55 -49.39
N GLY A 538 -2.46 26.68 -49.25
CA GLY A 538 -1.50 26.87 -50.34
C GLY A 538 -0.93 28.28 -50.42
N ASP A 539 0.34 28.45 -50.06
CA ASP A 539 1.39 28.56 -51.06
C ASP A 539 2.77 28.75 -50.40
N GLY A 540 3.70 27.90 -50.83
CA GLY A 540 5.12 28.04 -50.55
C GLY A 540 5.79 28.94 -51.58
N CYS A 541 6.82 29.67 -51.14
CA CYS A 541 7.90 30.13 -51.99
C CYS A 541 9.13 29.26 -51.72
N GLY A 542 9.47 28.40 -52.67
CA GLY A 542 10.78 27.75 -52.74
C GLY A 542 11.79 28.58 -53.53
N CYS A 543 13.07 28.16 -53.44
CA CYS A 543 14.18 28.24 -54.42
C CYS A 543 15.45 27.72 -53.72
N VAL A 544 16.36 26.88 -54.23
CA VAL A 544 16.55 26.07 -55.44
C VAL A 544 17.72 25.07 -55.15
N VAL A 545 17.47 23.75 -55.31
CA VAL A 545 18.17 22.64 -56.04
C VAL A 545 19.67 22.80 -56.48
N PRO A 546 20.44 21.74 -56.90
CA PRO A 546 20.13 20.31 -57.09
C PRO A 546 21.22 19.29 -56.62
N GLY A 547 20.95 18.00 -56.35
CA GLY A 547 20.67 16.88 -57.27
C GLY A 547 21.64 15.72 -56.92
N SER A 548 21.36 14.42 -57.02
CA SER A 548 20.41 13.69 -57.84
C SER A 548 20.44 12.17 -57.53
N ARG A 549 19.27 11.51 -57.66
CA ARG A 549 19.00 10.09 -58.01
C ARG A 549 19.33 9.02 -56.94
N GLY A 550 18.50 8.03 -56.62
CA GLY A 550 17.33 7.49 -57.32
C GLY A 550 17.57 6.01 -57.71
N ALA A 551 16.77 5.12 -57.10
CA ALA A 551 16.39 3.77 -57.53
C ALA A 551 17.41 2.60 -57.51
N GLY A 552 17.08 1.59 -56.68
CA GLY A 552 16.82 0.24 -57.19
C GLY A 552 17.80 -0.89 -56.86
N ARG A 553 17.20 -2.05 -56.48
CA ARG A 553 17.72 -3.44 -56.42
C ARG A 553 18.40 -3.83 -55.10
N ILE A 554 17.76 -4.66 -54.26
CA ILE A 554 17.71 -6.14 -54.34
C ILE A 554 19.09 -6.73 -54.59
N PHE A 555 19.79 -7.18 -53.53
CA PHE A 555 20.35 -8.53 -53.35
C PHE A 555 21.36 -8.59 -52.18
N LEU A 556 21.14 -9.57 -51.29
CA LEU A 556 22.14 -10.46 -50.65
C LEU A 556 23.12 -9.95 -49.57
N LEU A 557 23.14 -10.73 -48.46
CA LEU A 557 24.22 -11.10 -47.51
C LEU A 557 23.93 -10.63 -46.07
N VAL A 558 23.31 -11.41 -45.19
CA VAL A 558 23.86 -12.61 -44.51
C VAL A 558 25.38 -12.58 -44.42
N SER A 559 25.92 -12.12 -43.29
CA SER A 559 27.12 -12.63 -42.58
C SER A 559 27.77 -11.52 -41.74
N LEU A 560 27.31 -11.34 -40.50
CA LEU A 560 28.07 -10.62 -39.47
C LEU A 560 27.96 -11.35 -38.12
N LEU A 561 28.44 -12.61 -38.11
CA LEU A 561 28.59 -13.44 -36.92
C LEU A 561 29.85 -14.30 -37.06
N ALA A 562 31.03 -13.66 -37.20
CA ALA A 562 32.33 -14.34 -37.21
C ALA A 562 33.55 -13.40 -37.02
N ALA A 563 33.47 -12.39 -36.15
CA ALA A 563 34.58 -11.44 -35.97
C ALA A 563 34.93 -11.06 -34.52
N VAL A 564 34.58 -11.89 -33.52
CA VAL A 564 35.04 -11.68 -32.12
C VAL A 564 35.89 -12.83 -31.57
N PHE A 565 36.00 -13.97 -32.27
CA PHE A 565 36.74 -15.14 -31.76
C PHE A 565 38.23 -15.25 -32.16
N ARG A 566 38.89 -14.13 -32.53
CA ARG A 566 40.31 -14.15 -32.96
C ARG A 566 41.24 -13.10 -32.33
N ILE A 567 40.93 -12.59 -31.14
CA ILE A 567 41.86 -11.78 -30.35
C ILE A 567 41.88 -12.25 -28.88
N ALA A 568 42.34 -13.47 -28.62
CA ALA A 568 42.78 -13.91 -27.28
C ALA A 568 43.66 -15.17 -27.29
N ARG A 569 44.42 -15.40 -28.38
CA ARG A 569 45.45 -16.46 -28.39
C ARG A 569 46.72 -15.95 -29.08
N ARG A 570 47.38 -14.99 -28.43
CA ARG A 570 48.82 -14.71 -28.59
C ARG A 570 49.26 -13.68 -27.53
N ARG A 571 50.23 -14.12 -26.70
CA ARG A 571 50.84 -13.51 -25.49
C ARG A 571 50.17 -14.09 -24.23
N ARG A 572 50.70 -15.22 -23.73
CA ARG A 572 51.78 -15.31 -22.72
C ARG A 572 51.41 -14.53 -21.47
#